data_AF-A0A382B745-F1
#
_entry.id   AF-A0A382B745-F1
#
_cell.length_a   1.000
_cell.length_b   1.000
_cell.length_c   1.000
_cell.angle_alpha   90.00
_cell.angle_beta   90.00
_cell.angle_gamma   90.00
#
_symmetry.space_group_name_H-M   'P 1'
#
loop_
_entity.id
_entity.type
_entity.pdbx_description
1 polymer ?
#
loop_
_entity_poly.entity_id
_entity_poly.type
_entity_poly.pdbx_seq_one_letter_code
_entity_poly.pdbx_strand_id
1 'polypeptide(L)' 'MTSQLRVIPLGGLGEIGKNMMAFEYEDDIVIVDCGV' A
#
# COMPACT_ATOMS: atom_id res chain seq x y z
N MET A 1 10.56 -11.02 18.78
CA MET A 1 9.96 -9.71 18.44
C MET A 1 9.00 -9.96 17.30
N THR A 2 7.82 -9.34 17.28
CA THR A 2 6.89 -9.46 16.16
C THR A 2 7.09 -8.27 15.24
N SER A 3 7.27 -8.51 13.95
CA SER A 3 7.41 -7.45 12.97
C SER A 3 6.04 -6.82 12.68
N GLN A 4 6.00 -5.51 12.47
CA GLN A 4 4.77 -4.77 12.23
C GLN A 4 4.51 -4.64 10.73
N LEU A 5 3.33 -5.06 10.29
CA LEU A 5 2.85 -4.77 8.93
C LEU A 5 2.49 -3.29 8.82
N ARG A 6 3.07 -2.58 7.85
CA ARG A 6 2.68 -1.21 7.50
C ARG A 6 1.78 -1.23 6.27
N VAL A 7 0.69 -0.47 6.34
CA VAL A 7 -0.29 -0.33 5.26
C VAL A 7 -0.30 1.14 4.84
N ILE A 8 0.14 1.40 3.61
CA ILE A 8 0.39 2.76 3.11
C ILE A 8 -0.44 2.99 1.85
N PRO A 9 -1.48 3.85 1.91
CA PRO A 9 -2.23 4.25 0.73
C PRO A 9 -1.35 5.18 -0.12
N LEU A 10 -1.17 4.84 -1.40
CA LEU A 10 -0.44 5.65 -2.36
C LEU A 10 -1.39 6.45 -3.27
N GLY A 11 -2.66 6.04 -3.37
CA GLY A 11 -3.71 6.78 -4.08
C GLY A 11 -5.10 6.15 -3.88
N GLY A 12 -6.15 6.87 -4.31
CA GLY A 12 -7.55 6.41 -4.26
C GLY A 12 -8.27 6.60 -2.92
N LEU A 13 -7.60 7.15 -1.90
CA LEU A 13 -8.28 7.49 -0.65
C LEU A 13 -9.05 8.81 -0.75
N GLY A 14 -10.38 8.73 -0.62
CA GLY A 14 -11.25 9.91 -0.66
C GLY A 14 -11.50 10.46 -2.06
N GLU A 15 -11.04 9.77 -3.09
CA GLU A 15 -11.24 10.11 -4.51
C GLU A 15 -11.66 8.88 -5.31
N ILE A 16 -12.06 9.08 -6.58
CA ILE A 16 -12.39 8.00 -7.51
C ILE A 16 -11.18 7.78 -8.42
N GLY A 17 -10.69 6.54 -8.50
CA GLY A 17 -9.56 6.15 -9.35
C GLY A 17 -8.21 6.19 -8.62
N LYS A 18 -7.10 6.08 -9.37
CA LYS A 18 -5.73 6.12 -8.81
C LYS A 18 -5.46 5.15 -7.65
N ASN A 19 -6.19 4.04 -7.60
CA ASN A 19 -6.05 3.06 -6.53
C ASN A 19 -4.63 2.49 -6.53
N MET A 20 -3.94 2.65 -5.41
CA MET A 20 -2.64 2.04 -5.19
C MET A 20 -2.36 1.94 -3.69
N MET A 21 -1.89 0.78 -3.25
CA MET A 21 -1.54 0.54 -1.85
C MET A 21 -0.22 -0.22 -1.76
N ALA A 22 0.62 0.21 -0.82
CA ALA A 22 1.85 -0.49 -0.44
C ALA A 22 1.67 -1.21 0.91
N PHE A 23 2.08 -2.47 0.93
CA PHE A 23 2.24 -3.26 2.14
C PHE A 23 3.73 -3.47 2.36
N GLU A 24 4.23 -3.05 3.52
CA GLU A 24 5.64 -3.19 3.89
C GLU A 24 5.72 -4.09 5.13
N TYR A 25 6.56 -5.12 5.05
CA TYR A 25 6.83 -6.05 6.13
C TYR A 25 8.30 -6.46 6.10
N GLU A 26 9.03 -6.15 7.17
CA GLU A 26 10.48 -6.34 7.25
C GLU A 26 11.18 -5.64 6.07
N ASP A 27 11.92 -6.39 5.25
CA ASP A 27 12.70 -5.85 4.12
C ASP A 27 11.93 -5.90 2.78
N ASP A 28 10.68 -6.38 2.81
CA ASP A 28 9.87 -6.60 1.62
C ASP A 28 8.73 -5.59 1.48
N ILE A 29 8.44 -5.23 0.22
CA ILE A 29 7.30 -4.39 -0.16
C ILE A 29 6.48 -5.10 -1.23
N VAL A 30 5.17 -5.12 -1.03
CA VAL A 30 4.17 -5.54 -2.02
C VAL A 30 3.31 -4.35 -2.41
N ILE A 31 3.25 -4.07 -3.70
CA ILE A 31 2.34 -3.06 -4.27
C ILE A 31 1.11 -3.77 -4.83
N VAL A 32 -0.06 -3.26 -4.49
CA VAL A 32 -1.34 -3.71 -5.04
C VAL A 32 -1.94 -2.60 -5.87
N ASP A 33 -2.32 -3.00 -7.09
CA ASP A 33 -2.92 -2.15 -8.12
C ASP A 33 -1.96 -1.06 -8.66
N CYS A 34 -2.37 -0.47 -9.78
CA CYS A 34 -1.71 0.68 -10.39
C CYS A 34 -2.76 1.52 -11.14
N GLY A 35 -3.84 1.86 -10.43
CA GLY A 35 -4.90 2.69 -10.97
C GLY A 35 -4.35 4.01 -11.52
N VAL A 36 -4.90 4.43 -12.66
CA VAL A 36 -4.62 5.72 -13.32
C VAL A 36 -5.69 6.74 -12.92
#